data_AF-T1JXC7-F1
#
_entry.id   AF-T1JXC7-F1
#
_cell.length_a   1.000
_cell.length_b   1.000
_cell.length_c   1.000
_cell.angle_alpha   90.00
_cell.angle_beta   90.00
_cell.angle_gamma   90.00
#
_symmetry.space_group_name_H-M   'P 1'
#
loop_
_entity.id
_entity.type
_entity.pdbx_description
1 polymer ?
#
loop_
_entity_poly.entity_id
_entity_poly.type
_entity_poly.pdbx_seq_one_letter_code
_entity_poly.pdbx_strand_id
1 'polypeptide(L)'
;MDKSIKPFATFGIIYCVCFIFFSFLLYLGIKKEIRFLYLFWIICTLVELLGVFFTGLFLIYRYRYFSYAIYSFFTLWIYGGYHFYLWWVIISQYYYLKVFQEPTFLVLYT
;
A
#
# COMPACT_ATOMS: atom_id res chain seq x y z
N MET A 1 14.13 -9.62 29.06
CA MET A 1 13.59 -9.19 27.75
C MET A 1 12.33 -10.00 27.50
N ASP A 2 11.17 -9.35 27.51
CA ASP A 2 9.86 -10.02 27.54
C ASP A 2 9.61 -10.84 26.26
N LYS A 3 9.17 -12.10 26.41
CA LYS A 3 9.02 -13.05 25.29
C LYS A 3 7.93 -12.60 24.31
N SER A 4 7.01 -11.74 24.76
CA SER A 4 5.92 -11.14 23.99
C SER A 4 6.36 -10.17 22.88
N ILE A 5 7.54 -9.55 23.02
CA ILE A 5 8.03 -8.51 22.09
C ILE A 5 8.65 -9.13 20.82
N LYS A 6 9.24 -10.32 20.96
CA LYS A 6 9.90 -11.05 19.86
C LYS A 6 9.00 -11.26 18.63
N PRO A 7 7.75 -11.74 18.75
CA PRO A 7 6.90 -11.96 17.57
C PRO A 7 6.57 -10.67 16.81
N PHE A 8 6.33 -9.56 17.50
CA PHE A 8 6.04 -8.26 16.86
C PHE A 8 7.25 -7.72 16.09
N ALA A 9 8.43 -7.80 16.68
CA ALA A 9 9.67 -7.39 16.02
C ALA A 9 9.96 -8.25 14.77
N THR A 10 9.79 -9.58 14.88
CA THR A 10 9.95 -10.49 13.74
C THR A 10 8.96 -10.18 12.63
N PHE A 11 7.68 -9.94 12.97
CA PHE A 11 6.67 -9.56 11.99
C PHE A 11 7.02 -8.26 11.25
N GLY A 12 7.49 -7.25 11.99
CA GLY A 12 7.92 -5.98 11.40
C GLY A 12 9.07 -6.15 10.40
N ILE A 13 10.09 -6.96 10.74
CA ILE A 13 11.21 -7.25 9.83
C ILE A 13 10.72 -7.95 8.55
N ILE A 14 9.89 -8.98 8.70
CA ILE A 14 9.33 -9.73 7.56
C ILE A 14 8.53 -8.78 6.66
N TYR A 15 7.68 -7.94 7.25
CA TYR A 15 6.90 -6.94 6.52
C TYR A 15 7.80 -5.99 5.72
N CYS A 16 8.85 -5.43 6.33
CA CYS A 16 9.78 -4.54 5.65
C CYS A 16 10.47 -5.23 4.46
N VAL A 17 10.93 -6.47 4.63
CA VAL A 17 11.57 -7.23 3.55
C VAL A 17 10.59 -7.50 2.40
N CYS A 18 9.36 -7.92 2.72
CA CYS A 18 8.31 -8.11 1.71
C CYS A 18 7.97 -6.82 0.97
N PHE A 19 7.88 -5.70 1.68
CA PHE A 19 7.58 -4.41 1.08
C PHE A 19 8.67 -3.94 0.11
N ILE A 20 9.95 -4.13 0.47
CA ILE A 20 11.09 -3.85 -0.41
C ILE A 20 11.01 -4.74 -1.66
N PHE A 21 10.72 -6.03 -1.48
CA PHE A 21 10.60 -6.98 -2.59
C PHE A 21 9.48 -6.58 -3.56
N PHE A 22 8.28 -6.25 -3.06
CA PHE A 22 7.18 -5.81 -3.92
C PHE A 22 7.46 -4.47 -4.60
N SER A 23 8.17 -3.55 -3.93
CA SER A 23 8.61 -2.29 -4.53
C SER A 23 9.62 -2.52 -5.65
N PHE A 24 10.50 -3.52 -5.51
CA PHE A 24 11.40 -3.93 -6.59
C PHE A 24 10.64 -4.53 -7.79
N LEU A 25 9.61 -5.35 -7.55
CA LEU A 25 8.75 -5.85 -8.62
C LEU A 25 8.00 -4.72 -9.33
N LEU A 26 7.51 -3.72 -8.58
CA LEU A 26 6.90 -2.52 -9.17
C LEU A 26 7.89 -1.78 -10.08
N TYR A 27 9.12 -1.57 -9.62
CA TYR A 27 10.17 -0.96 -10.46
C TYR A 27 10.42 -1.73 -11.75
N LEU A 28 10.48 -3.06 -11.69
CA LEU A 28 10.59 -3.91 -12.88
C LEU A 28 9.35 -3.80 -13.77
N GLY A 29 8.16 -3.72 -13.18
CA GLY A 29 6.89 -3.50 -13.88
C GLY A 29 6.87 -2.18 -14.63
N ILE A 30 7.39 -1.11 -14.04
CA ILE A 30 7.53 0.19 -14.69
C ILE A 30 8.54 0.11 -15.84
N LYS A 31 9.72 -0.45 -15.59
CA LYS A 31 10.80 -0.50 -16.60
C LYS A 31 10.45 -1.38 -17.81
N LYS A 32 9.75 -2.49 -17.59
CA LYS A 32 9.36 -3.44 -18.64
C LYS A 32 7.93 -3.26 -19.15
N GLU A 33 7.21 -2.27 -18.62
CA GLU A 33 5.78 -2.02 -18.88
C GLU A 33 4.89 -3.25 -18.62
N ILE A 34 5.30 -4.15 -17.72
CA ILE A 34 4.54 -5.37 -17.39
C ILE A 34 3.50 -5.01 -16.32
N ARG A 35 2.25 -4.85 -16.76
CA ARG A 35 1.11 -4.48 -15.91
C ARG A 35 0.91 -5.40 -14.71
N PHE A 36 1.09 -6.71 -14.87
CA PHE A 36 0.84 -7.69 -13.80
C PHE A 36 1.72 -7.47 -12.56
N LEU A 37 2.94 -6.94 -12.73
CA LEU A 37 3.86 -6.71 -11.61
C LEU A 37 3.41 -5.59 -10.67
N TYR A 38 2.55 -4.68 -11.15
CA TYR A 38 1.98 -3.60 -10.34
C TYR A 38 0.99 -4.13 -9.30
N LEU A 39 0.29 -5.24 -9.60
CA LEU A 39 -0.79 -5.77 -8.75
C LEU A 39 -0.30 -6.13 -7.35
N PHE A 40 0.88 -6.73 -7.25
CA PHE A 40 1.45 -7.12 -5.96
C PHE A 40 1.64 -5.92 -5.04
N TRP A 41 2.18 -4.83 -5.57
CA TRP A 41 2.38 -3.60 -4.80
C TRP A 41 1.04 -2.92 -4.47
N ILE A 42 0.12 -2.81 -5.45
CA ILE A 42 -1.21 -2.23 -5.26
C ILE A 42 -1.99 -2.93 -4.13
N ILE A 43 -2.01 -4.26 -4.12
CA ILE A 43 -2.71 -5.04 -3.08
C ILE A 43 -2.02 -4.88 -1.73
N CYS A 44 -0.68 -4.95 -1.68
CA CYS A 44 0.08 -4.82 -0.44
C CYS A 44 -0.15 -3.45 0.23
N THR A 45 -0.04 -2.36 -0.54
CA THR A 45 -0.28 -1.00 -0.05
C THR A 45 -1.74 -0.76 0.33
N LEU A 46 -2.71 -1.40 -0.34
CA LEU A 46 -4.11 -1.32 0.08
C LEU A 46 -4.34 -1.93 1.47
N VAL A 47 -3.73 -3.10 1.75
CA VAL A 47 -3.81 -3.75 3.06
C VAL A 47 -3.13 -2.89 4.13
N GLU A 48 -1.98 -2.29 3.81
CA GLU A 48 -1.29 -1.34 4.71
C GLU A 48 -2.17 -0.14 5.04
N LEU A 49 -2.79 0.48 4.03
CA LEU A 49 -3.67 1.64 4.21
C LEU A 49 -4.87 1.33 5.10
N LEU A 50 -5.48 0.15 4.93
CA LEU A 50 -6.53 -0.32 5.83
C LEU A 50 -6.01 -0.48 7.27
N GLY A 51 -4.82 -1.06 7.43
CA GLY A 51 -4.17 -1.20 8.73
C GLY A 51 -3.91 0.15 9.41
N VAL A 52 -3.40 1.13 8.66
CA VAL A 52 -3.17 2.51 9.15
C VAL A 52 -4.50 3.17 9.54
N PHE A 53 -5.54 3.01 8.73
CA PHE A 53 -6.86 3.57 8.98
C PHE A 53 -7.48 3.02 10.27
N PHE A 54 -7.56 1.70 10.41
CA PHE A 54 -8.10 1.07 11.62
C PHE A 54 -7.27 1.37 12.87
N THR A 55 -5.93 1.37 12.75
CA THR A 55 -5.04 1.72 13.87
C THR A 55 -5.23 3.17 14.30
N GLY A 56 -5.38 4.10 13.35
CA GLY A 56 -5.67 5.50 13.62
C GLY A 56 -7.00 5.66 14.37
N LEU A 57 -8.07 5.04 13.89
CA LEU A 57 -9.38 5.08 14.56
C LEU A 57 -9.32 4.48 15.98
N PHE A 58 -8.60 3.37 16.15
CA PHE A 58 -8.40 2.72 17.45
C PHE A 58 -7.69 3.65 18.45
N LEU A 59 -6.64 4.36 18.01
CA LEU A 59 -5.91 5.31 18.86
C LEU A 59 -6.82 6.43 19.37
N ILE A 60 -7.66 7.03 18.52
CA ILE A 60 -8.63 8.04 18.96
C ILE A 60 -9.64 7.42 19.92
N TYR A 61 -10.27 6.31 19.54
CA TYR A 61 -11.35 5.73 20.33
C TYR A 61 -10.90 5.40 21.75
N ARG A 62 -9.73 4.77 21.90
CA ARG A 62 -9.23 4.28 23.19
C ARG A 62 -8.47 5.34 23.99
N TYR A 63 -7.70 6.21 23.33
CA TYR A 63 -6.72 7.07 23.98
C TYR A 63 -6.96 8.57 23.77
N ARG A 64 -8.18 9.01 23.42
CA ARG A 64 -8.53 10.43 23.20
C ARG A 64 -8.12 11.40 24.30
N TYR A 65 -7.98 10.95 25.55
CA TYR A 65 -7.61 11.82 26.67
C TYR A 65 -6.10 12.10 26.76
N PHE A 66 -5.27 11.34 26.03
CA PHE A 66 -3.83 11.51 26.00
C PHE A 66 -3.42 12.33 24.78
N SER A 67 -2.77 13.48 25.02
CA SER A 67 -2.25 14.37 23.97
C SER A 67 -1.29 13.65 23.02
N TYR A 68 -0.44 12.75 23.54
CA TYR A 68 0.47 11.94 22.74
C TYR A 68 -0.25 11.02 21.75
N ALA A 69 -1.42 10.48 22.11
CA ALA A 69 -2.20 9.63 21.20
C ALA A 69 -2.82 10.44 20.06
N ILE A 70 -3.24 11.68 20.33
CA ILE A 70 -3.72 12.62 19.31
C ILE A 70 -2.60 12.98 18.34
N TYR A 71 -1.39 13.24 18.83
CA TYR A 71 -0.23 13.51 17.97
C TYR A 71 0.13 12.31 17.07
N SER A 72 0.18 11.11 17.67
CA SER A 72 0.43 9.87 16.92
C SER A 72 -0.64 9.61 15.86
N PHE A 73 -1.92 9.89 16.16
CA PHE A 73 -3.00 9.83 15.20
C PHE A 73 -2.74 10.73 13.99
N PHE A 74 -2.45 12.01 14.21
CA PHE A 74 -2.18 12.94 13.10
C PHE A 74 -0.99 12.48 12.25
N THR A 75 0.07 12.00 12.89
CA THR A 75 1.26 11.48 12.20
C THR A 75 0.91 10.27 11.32
N LEU A 76 0.14 9.31 11.86
CA LEU A 76 -0.35 8.14 11.11
C LEU A 76 -1.25 8.53 9.94
N TRP A 77 -2.09 9.54 10.10
CA TRP A 77 -2.99 10.00 9.05
C TRP A 77 -2.29 10.77 7.94
N ILE A 78 -1.27 11.57 8.26
CA ILE A 78 -0.43 12.22 7.24
C ILE A 78 0.33 11.15 6.44
N TYR A 79 0.92 10.16 7.13
CA TYR A 79 1.57 9.02 6.49
C TYR A 79 0.59 8.25 5.59
N GLY A 80 -0.59 7.91 6.10
CA GLY A 80 -1.64 7.22 5.33
C GLY A 80 -2.12 8.02 4.13
N GLY A 81 -2.28 9.34 4.28
CA GLY A 81 -2.65 10.24 3.18
C GLY A 81 -1.61 10.27 2.06
N TYR A 82 -0.32 10.34 2.42
CA TYR A 82 0.77 10.28 1.45
C TYR A 82 0.82 8.92 0.72
N HIS A 83 0.67 7.82 1.44
CA HIS A 83 0.64 6.47 0.86
C HIS A 83 -0.59 6.26 -0.03
N PHE A 84 -1.73 6.83 0.34
CA PHE A 84 -2.94 6.82 -0.47
C PHE A 84 -2.74 7.57 -1.79
N TYR A 85 -2.10 8.74 -1.75
CA TYR A 85 -1.75 9.47 -2.96
C TYR A 85 -0.83 8.66 -3.89
N LEU A 86 0.24 8.05 -3.36
CA LEU A 86 1.13 7.19 -4.15
C LEU A 86 0.37 6.00 -4.75
N TRP A 87 -0.51 5.39 -3.98
CA TRP A 87 -1.35 4.29 -4.44
C TRP A 87 -2.22 4.69 -5.64
N TRP A 88 -2.83 5.88 -5.60
CA TRP A 88 -3.58 6.44 -6.72
C TRP A 88 -2.73 6.66 -7.97
N VAL A 89 -1.51 7.17 -7.82
CA VAL A 89 -0.57 7.38 -8.94
C VAL A 89 -0.26 6.05 -9.62
N ILE A 90 0.08 5.01 -8.84
CA ILE A 90 0.41 3.69 -9.38
C ILE A 90 -0.81 3.02 -10.04
N ILE A 91 -2.01 3.19 -9.47
CA ILE A 91 -3.25 2.71 -10.06
C ILE A 91 -3.56 3.40 -11.39
N SER A 92 -3.36 4.72 -11.46
CA SER A 92 -3.54 5.47 -12.70
C SER A 92 -2.64 4.89 -13.81
N GLN A 93 -1.36 4.64 -13.49
CA GLN A 93 -0.42 4.01 -14.43
C GLN A 93 -0.84 2.58 -14.82
N TYR A 94 -1.36 1.80 -13.87
CA TYR A 94 -1.88 0.47 -14.15
C TYR A 94 -3.04 0.48 -15.15
N TYR A 95 -4.00 1.39 -14.98
CA TYR A 95 -5.12 1.54 -15.91
C TYR A 95 -4.71 2.11 -17.26
N TYR A 96 -3.72 3.01 -17.28
CA TYR A 96 -3.13 3.50 -18.53
C TYR A 96 -2.57 2.34 -19.35
N LEU A 97 -1.69 1.51 -18.77
CA LEU A 97 -1.11 0.35 -19.46
C LEU A 97 -2.15 -0.71 -19.84
N LYS A 98 -3.24 -0.85 -19.06
CA LYS A 98 -4.35 -1.75 -19.38
C LYS A 98 -4.96 -1.43 -20.75
N VAL A 99 -5.17 -0.15 -21.06
CA VAL A 99 -5.78 0.26 -22.33
C VAL A 99 -4.88 -0.07 -23.52
N PHE A 100 -3.55 0.07 -23.39
CA PHE A 100 -2.61 -0.26 -24.47
C PHE A 100 -2.42 -1.76 -24.69
N GLN A 101 -2.59 -2.56 -23.64
CA GLN A 101 -2.30 -4.00 -23.67
C GLN A 101 -3.54 -4.86 -23.95
N GLU A 102 -4.74 -4.28 -23.94
CA GLU A 102 -5.96 -5.00 -24.30
C GLU A 102 -6.09 -5.11 -25.82
N PRO A 103 -6.33 -6.31 -26.38
CA PRO A 103 -6.57 -6.45 -27.80
C PRO A 103 -7.86 -5.70 -28.17
N THR A 104 -7.72 -4.61 -28.92
CA THR A 104 -8.87 -3.94 -29.54
C THR A 104 -9.41 -4.85 -30.63
N PHE A 105 -10.43 -5.64 -30.31
CA PHE A 105 -11.20 -6.36 -31.32
C PHE A 105 -11.96 -5.34 -32.16
N LEU A 106 -11.40 -4.97 -33.31
CA LEU A 106 -12.15 -4.30 -34.37
C LEU A 106 -13.20 -5.31 -34.85
N VAL A 107 -14.42 -5.20 -34.35
CA VAL A 107 -15.55 -5.95 -34.88
C VAL A 107 -15.89 -5.30 -36.23
N LEU A 108 -15.23 -5.80 -37.28
CA LEU A 108 -15.58 -5.51 -38.67
C LEU A 108 -16.93 -6.20 -38.95
N TYR A 109 -18.03 -5.56 -38.56
CA TYR A 109 -19.33 -5.90 -39.14
C TYR A 109 -19.27 -5.50 -40.62
N THR A 110 -19.02 -6.50 -41.47
CA THR A 110 -19.17 -6.43 -42.92
C THR A 110 -20.42 -7.20 -43.29
#